data_AF-A0A4Q3DZW4-F1
#
_entry.id   AF-A0A4Q3DZW4-F1
#
_cell.length_a   1.000
_cell.length_b   1.000
_cell.length_c   1.000
_cell.angle_alpha   90.00
_cell.angle_beta   90.00
_cell.angle_gamma   90.00
#
_symmetry.space_group_name_H-M   'P 1'
#
loop_
_entity.id
_entity.type
_entity.pdbx_description
1 polymer ?
#
loop_
_entity_poly.entity_id
_entity_poly.type
_entity_poly.pdbx_seq_one_letter_code
_entity_poly.pdbx_strand_id
1 'polypeptide(L)'
;GSDYTAAIFGAALNAQEIQIWTDVNGMMTADPRMVKKAFPLTELSYTEAMELSYFGAKVIYPPTMIPAFLKKIPIVIKNTFEPEFVGTFIKHDIKASNLAIKGISSINNISILNLQGSGMVGKSGFSGRLFSLLAREQINVILITQSSSEHSITFAVQPDSAEKAKKLIEQEFELELLANKLDPVVIEQNLAILAVVGENMKQTPGVSGKLFHALGRNGVNVRAIAQGSSEYNISVIISENDLAKALNAVHDAFFVDLYKTLHAFCLGTGNIGKTLFKQLNAHTEFLRKENGIQVKIAGISNSRKMIFNADGVSLDNWEQELEGSDQPADLRTFIDKMVSMNLPNCVFIDNTASPNPIGFYEEVLNSTISVVTCNKIGNSGSYEQYKAFRDAARQHGVDFFYETNVGAGLPIIRTLRDL
;
A
#
# COMPACT_ATOMS: atom_id res chain seq x y z
N GLY A 1 -21.14 -24.39 11.84
CA GLY A 1 -21.21 -25.84 11.58
C GLY A 1 -21.72 -26.14 10.19
N SER A 2 -22.76 -25.43 9.74
CA SER A 2 -23.41 -25.61 8.44
C SER A 2 -22.45 -25.57 7.25
N ASP A 3 -21.51 -24.62 7.21
CA ASP A 3 -20.55 -24.51 6.09
C ASP A 3 -19.67 -25.76 5.99
N TYR A 4 -19.20 -26.27 7.13
CA TYR A 4 -18.38 -27.49 7.18
C TYR A 4 -19.18 -28.71 6.70
N THR A 5 -20.46 -28.81 7.07
CA THR A 5 -21.36 -29.84 6.55
C THR A 5 -21.50 -29.75 5.03
N ALA A 6 -21.68 -28.55 4.47
CA ALA A 6 -21.74 -28.34 3.03
C ALA A 6 -20.43 -28.77 2.33
N ALA A 7 -19.27 -28.44 2.92
CA ALA A 7 -17.98 -28.86 2.40
C ALA A 7 -17.80 -30.39 2.41
N ILE A 8 -18.26 -31.08 3.46
CA ILE A 8 -18.24 -32.54 3.54
C ILE A 8 -19.11 -33.16 2.43
N PHE A 9 -20.35 -32.67 2.26
CA PHE A 9 -21.23 -33.17 1.19
C PHE A 9 -20.65 -32.89 -0.20
N GLY A 10 -20.13 -31.68 -0.43
CA GLY A 10 -19.48 -31.32 -1.69
C GLY A 10 -18.32 -32.25 -2.01
N ALA A 11 -17.47 -32.54 -1.02
CA ALA A 11 -16.35 -33.47 -1.16
C ALA A 11 -16.81 -34.92 -1.39
N ALA A 12 -17.84 -35.38 -0.68
CA ALA A 12 -18.37 -36.74 -0.81
C ALA A 12 -19.05 -36.99 -2.16
N LEU A 13 -19.74 -35.99 -2.68
CA LEU A 13 -20.45 -36.06 -3.97
C LEU A 13 -19.55 -35.71 -5.17
N ASN A 14 -18.29 -35.29 -4.93
CA ASN A 14 -17.41 -34.71 -5.93
C ASN A 14 -18.10 -33.58 -6.71
N ALA A 15 -18.72 -32.65 -5.96
CA ALA A 15 -19.41 -31.51 -6.53
C ALA A 15 -18.47 -30.64 -7.40
N GLN A 16 -19.02 -29.98 -8.41
CA GLN A 16 -18.27 -29.05 -9.25
C GLN A 16 -17.83 -27.81 -8.47
N GLU A 17 -18.64 -27.36 -7.52
CA GLU A 17 -18.36 -26.24 -6.62
C GLU A 17 -19.19 -26.34 -5.34
N ILE A 18 -18.75 -25.64 -4.30
CA ILE A 18 -19.48 -25.49 -3.03
C ILE A 18 -19.82 -24.01 -2.86
N GLN A 19 -21.10 -23.67 -2.89
CA GLN A 19 -21.54 -22.29 -2.69
C GLN A 19 -21.90 -22.05 -1.23
N ILE A 20 -21.30 -21.02 -0.63
CA ILE A 20 -21.63 -20.52 0.70
C ILE A 20 -22.38 -19.21 0.53
N TRP A 21 -23.67 -19.22 0.82
CA TRP A 21 -24.55 -18.05 0.73
C TRP A 21 -24.63 -17.35 2.08
N THR A 22 -24.20 -16.09 2.13
CA THR A 22 -24.09 -15.26 3.33
C THR A 22 -24.77 -13.90 3.13
N ASP A 23 -24.57 -12.96 4.05
CA ASP A 23 -25.12 -11.60 4.04
C ASP A 23 -24.13 -10.52 3.53
N VAL A 24 -22.98 -10.93 3.01
CA VAL A 24 -21.91 -10.06 2.49
C VAL A 24 -21.51 -10.43 1.06
N ASN A 25 -21.02 -9.43 0.31
CA ASN A 25 -20.50 -9.60 -1.05
C ASN A 25 -19.12 -10.27 -1.05
N GLY A 26 -19.08 -11.55 -0.68
CA GLY A 26 -17.87 -12.36 -0.71
C GLY A 26 -16.85 -12.02 0.39
N MET A 27 -15.58 -12.32 0.12
CA MET A 27 -14.46 -11.87 0.96
C MET A 27 -14.02 -10.49 0.52
N MET A 28 -13.79 -9.60 1.48
CA MET A 28 -13.37 -8.22 1.24
C MET A 28 -11.86 -8.07 1.43
N THR A 29 -11.25 -7.05 0.81
CA THR A 29 -9.84 -6.69 1.05
C THR A 29 -9.54 -6.28 2.49
N ALA A 30 -10.54 -5.84 3.25
CA ALA A 30 -10.48 -5.51 4.67
C ALA A 30 -11.92 -5.51 5.24
N ASP A 31 -12.09 -5.49 6.56
CA ASP A 31 -13.43 -5.36 7.17
C ASP A 31 -14.06 -4.01 6.75
N PRO A 32 -15.17 -4.01 5.98
CA PRO A 32 -15.79 -2.78 5.48
C PRO A 32 -16.37 -1.90 6.59
N ARG A 33 -16.59 -2.44 7.80
CA ARG A 33 -17.02 -1.67 8.98
C ARG A 33 -15.89 -0.77 9.52
N MET A 34 -14.63 -1.18 9.32
CA MET A 34 -13.46 -0.43 9.76
C MET A 34 -12.78 0.34 8.62
N VAL A 35 -12.82 -0.19 7.40
CA VAL A 35 -12.16 0.38 6.22
C VAL A 35 -13.20 0.64 5.13
N LYS A 36 -13.59 1.92 4.97
CA LYS A 36 -14.67 2.30 4.03
C LYS A 36 -14.34 2.04 2.56
N LYS A 37 -13.05 2.03 2.21
CA LYS A 37 -12.57 1.78 0.85
C LYS A 37 -12.37 0.29 0.55
N ALA A 38 -12.75 -0.60 1.46
CA ALA A 38 -12.67 -2.03 1.22
C ALA A 38 -13.57 -2.43 0.05
N PHE A 39 -13.07 -3.32 -0.80
CA PHE A 39 -13.81 -3.82 -1.95
C PHE A 39 -13.78 -5.36 -1.99
N PRO A 40 -14.74 -6.00 -2.67
CA PRO A 40 -14.82 -7.45 -2.75
C PRO A 40 -13.70 -8.03 -3.61
N LEU A 41 -13.18 -9.18 -3.18
CA LEU A 41 -12.20 -9.96 -3.91
C LEU A 41 -12.90 -10.88 -4.91
N THR A 42 -12.35 -10.99 -6.10
CA THR A 42 -12.87 -11.88 -7.14
C THR A 42 -12.38 -13.31 -6.95
N GLU A 43 -11.08 -13.49 -6.70
CA GLU A 43 -10.43 -14.79 -6.54
C GLU A 43 -9.38 -14.75 -5.42
N LEU A 44 -9.36 -15.83 -4.63
CA LEU A 44 -8.41 -16.12 -3.57
C LEU A 44 -7.89 -17.55 -3.70
N SER A 45 -6.63 -17.75 -3.32
CA SER A 45 -6.14 -19.11 -3.09
C SER A 45 -6.71 -19.66 -1.78
N TYR A 46 -6.67 -20.98 -1.62
CA TYR A 46 -7.00 -21.60 -0.34
C TYR A 46 -6.11 -21.11 0.81
N THR A 47 -4.82 -20.92 0.55
CA THR A 47 -3.86 -20.40 1.54
C THR A 47 -4.24 -18.99 1.97
N GLU A 48 -4.50 -18.10 1.01
CA GLU A 48 -4.87 -16.70 1.29
C GLU A 48 -6.18 -16.62 2.06
N ALA A 49 -7.19 -17.42 1.67
CA ALA A 49 -8.46 -17.47 2.36
C ALA A 49 -8.33 -18.00 3.79
N MET A 50 -7.50 -19.03 4.02
CA MET A 50 -7.21 -19.57 5.35
C MET A 50 -6.53 -18.53 6.25
N GLU A 51 -5.49 -17.85 5.76
CA GLU A 51 -4.76 -16.83 6.51
C GLU A 51 -5.65 -15.64 6.87
N LEU A 52 -6.42 -15.10 5.90
CA LEU A 52 -7.37 -14.01 6.15
C LEU A 52 -8.43 -14.42 7.19
N SER A 53 -8.96 -15.64 7.08
CA SER A 53 -10.00 -16.13 7.99
C SER A 53 -9.45 -16.37 9.40
N TYR A 54 -8.21 -16.87 9.51
CA TYR A 54 -7.53 -17.07 10.80
C TYR A 54 -7.34 -15.73 11.54
N PHE A 55 -6.94 -14.68 10.83
CA PHE A 55 -6.70 -13.35 11.40
C PHE A 55 -7.92 -12.44 11.44
N GLY A 56 -9.13 -12.98 11.33
CA GLY A 56 -10.36 -12.26 11.70
C GLY A 56 -11.30 -11.89 10.55
N ALA A 57 -11.03 -12.28 9.30
CA ALA A 57 -12.02 -12.18 8.22
C ALA A 57 -13.11 -13.27 8.39
N LYS A 58 -14.09 -13.00 9.26
CA LYS A 58 -15.13 -13.95 9.71
C LYS A 58 -16.22 -14.27 8.67
N VAL A 59 -15.84 -14.67 7.46
CA VAL A 59 -16.80 -15.08 6.42
C VAL A 59 -16.85 -16.59 6.26
N ILE A 60 -15.72 -17.27 6.40
CA ILE A 60 -15.65 -18.74 6.33
C ILE A 60 -14.72 -19.27 7.43
N TYR A 61 -15.17 -20.30 8.15
CA TYR A 61 -14.36 -20.93 9.18
C TYR A 61 -13.25 -21.80 8.56
N PRO A 62 -11.95 -21.66 8.90
CA PRO A 62 -10.87 -22.32 8.16
C PRO A 62 -10.99 -23.84 8.00
N PRO A 63 -11.36 -24.62 9.03
CA PRO A 63 -11.59 -26.06 8.88
C PRO A 63 -12.65 -26.45 7.84
N THR A 64 -13.59 -25.54 7.53
CA THR A 64 -14.58 -25.73 6.46
C THR A 64 -13.92 -25.94 5.10
N MET A 65 -12.78 -25.30 4.87
CA MET A 65 -12.11 -25.35 3.57
C MET A 65 -11.38 -26.68 3.32
N ILE A 66 -11.06 -27.46 4.36
CA ILE A 66 -10.21 -28.65 4.25
C ILE A 66 -10.78 -29.72 3.30
N PRO A 67 -12.07 -30.14 3.39
CA PRO A 67 -12.61 -31.15 2.48
C PRO A 67 -12.57 -30.71 1.02
N ALA A 68 -12.90 -29.43 0.76
CA ALA A 68 -12.89 -28.85 -0.57
C ALA A 68 -11.46 -28.71 -1.12
N PHE A 69 -10.52 -28.29 -0.27
CA PHE A 69 -9.09 -28.22 -0.57
C PHE A 69 -8.54 -29.58 -1.02
N LEU A 70 -8.75 -30.64 -0.24
CA LEU A 70 -8.25 -31.98 -0.57
C LEU A 70 -8.80 -32.53 -1.89
N LYS A 71 -10.03 -32.15 -2.25
CA LYS A 71 -10.69 -32.57 -3.49
C LYS A 71 -10.52 -31.60 -4.66
N LYS A 72 -9.80 -30.48 -4.45
CA LYS A 72 -9.65 -29.39 -5.42
C LYS A 72 -10.98 -28.82 -5.93
N ILE A 73 -12.03 -28.88 -5.11
CA ILE A 73 -13.35 -28.32 -5.43
C ILE A 73 -13.30 -26.83 -5.09
N PRO A 74 -13.71 -25.90 -5.97
CA PRO A 74 -13.78 -24.48 -5.65
C PRO A 74 -14.91 -24.18 -4.64
N ILE A 75 -14.65 -23.25 -3.73
CA ILE A 75 -15.69 -22.66 -2.86
C ILE A 75 -16.05 -21.28 -3.41
N VAL A 76 -17.34 -20.95 -3.46
CA VAL A 76 -17.83 -19.63 -3.92
C VAL A 76 -18.61 -18.99 -2.79
N ILE A 77 -18.16 -17.82 -2.32
CA ILE A 77 -18.88 -17.04 -1.31
C ILE A 77 -19.79 -16.04 -2.03
N LYS A 78 -21.10 -16.16 -1.81
CA LYS A 78 -22.16 -15.36 -2.46
C LYS A 78 -23.02 -14.61 -1.45
N ASN A 79 -23.70 -13.57 -1.91
CA ASN A 79 -24.61 -12.77 -1.08
C ASN A 79 -26.07 -13.12 -1.38
N THR A 80 -26.83 -13.49 -0.35
CA THR A 80 -28.26 -13.80 -0.44
C THR A 80 -29.11 -12.58 -0.79
N PHE A 81 -28.67 -11.38 -0.37
CA PHE A 81 -29.36 -10.12 -0.65
C PHE A 81 -29.00 -9.51 -2.01
N GLU A 82 -27.90 -9.96 -2.63
CA GLU A 82 -27.47 -9.55 -3.97
C GLU A 82 -27.13 -10.78 -4.84
N PRO A 83 -28.13 -11.54 -5.32
CA PRO A 83 -27.89 -12.83 -5.99
C PRO A 83 -27.09 -12.75 -7.30
N GLU A 84 -27.16 -11.60 -7.97
CA GLU A 84 -26.41 -11.28 -9.18
C GLU A 84 -24.92 -11.05 -8.93
N PHE A 85 -24.51 -10.83 -7.68
CA PHE A 85 -23.11 -10.74 -7.33
C PHE A 85 -22.43 -12.09 -7.60
N VAL A 86 -21.41 -12.06 -8.46
CA VAL A 86 -20.70 -13.25 -8.94
C VAL A 86 -20.07 -14.05 -7.79
N GLY A 87 -19.68 -13.37 -6.71
CA GLY A 87 -19.06 -13.98 -5.53
C GLY A 87 -17.53 -13.91 -5.53
N THR A 88 -16.95 -14.35 -4.42
CA THR A 88 -15.49 -14.61 -4.33
C THR A 88 -15.23 -16.09 -4.52
N PHE A 89 -14.35 -16.44 -5.46
CA PHE A 89 -13.92 -17.81 -5.69
C PHE A 89 -12.67 -18.14 -4.87
N ILE A 90 -12.72 -19.22 -4.10
CA ILE A 90 -11.58 -19.81 -3.40
C ILE A 90 -11.21 -21.11 -4.12
N LYS A 91 -10.02 -21.15 -4.74
CA LYS A 91 -9.58 -22.28 -5.59
C LYS A 91 -8.06 -22.46 -5.56
N HIS A 92 -7.57 -23.55 -6.15
CA HIS A 92 -6.12 -23.83 -6.26
C HIS A 92 -5.47 -22.97 -7.35
N ASP A 93 -6.04 -23.01 -8.55
CA ASP A 93 -5.50 -22.33 -9.71
C ASP A 93 -6.12 -20.92 -9.80
N ILE A 94 -5.47 -19.97 -9.13
CA ILE A 94 -5.84 -18.55 -9.21
C ILE A 94 -5.17 -17.88 -10.42
N LYS A 95 -5.86 -16.91 -11.02
CA LYS A 95 -5.24 -16.04 -12.01
C LYS A 95 -4.15 -15.20 -11.33
N ALA A 96 -3.05 -14.97 -12.05
CA ALA A 96 -2.01 -14.06 -11.60
C ALA A 96 -2.63 -12.69 -11.26
N SER A 97 -2.43 -12.27 -10.02
CA SER A 97 -2.89 -10.99 -9.51
C SER A 97 -1.75 -9.99 -9.58
N ASN A 98 -2.02 -8.79 -10.05
CA ASN A 98 -1.03 -7.69 -10.01
C ASN A 98 -0.90 -7.06 -8.62
N LEU A 99 -1.81 -7.41 -7.70
CA LEU A 99 -1.76 -6.92 -6.33
C LEU A 99 -0.65 -7.63 -5.53
N ALA A 100 0.16 -6.84 -4.84
CA ALA A 100 1.21 -7.35 -3.95
C ALA A 100 0.64 -8.10 -2.73
N ILE A 101 -0.55 -7.69 -2.28
CA ILE A 101 -1.30 -8.31 -1.18
C ILE A 101 -2.75 -8.50 -1.63
N LYS A 102 -3.47 -9.45 -1.04
CA LYS A 102 -4.89 -9.67 -1.30
C LYS A 102 -5.79 -9.02 -0.27
N GLY A 103 -5.38 -9.02 0.99
CA GLY A 103 -6.21 -8.45 2.03
C GLY A 103 -5.46 -8.13 3.30
N ILE A 104 -6.17 -7.42 4.17
CA ILE A 104 -5.74 -7.00 5.49
C ILE A 104 -6.83 -7.45 6.46
N SER A 105 -6.43 -8.07 7.55
CA SER A 105 -7.33 -8.58 8.60
C SER A 105 -6.81 -8.19 9.97
N SER A 106 -7.65 -8.31 10.99
CA SER A 106 -7.27 -7.97 12.36
C SER A 106 -7.98 -8.80 13.42
N ILE A 107 -7.26 -9.05 14.51
CA ILE A 107 -7.79 -9.60 15.76
C ILE A 107 -7.70 -8.52 16.84
N ASN A 108 -8.85 -8.12 17.36
CA ASN A 108 -8.97 -7.09 18.38
C ASN A 108 -8.80 -7.70 19.78
N ASN A 109 -8.56 -6.84 20.77
CA ASN A 109 -8.53 -7.18 22.18
C ASN A 109 -7.71 -8.43 22.50
N ILE A 110 -6.40 -8.35 22.29
CA ILE A 110 -5.44 -9.39 22.66
C ILE A 110 -4.53 -8.91 23.80
N SER A 111 -3.95 -9.88 24.50
CA SER A 111 -2.89 -9.64 25.47
C SER A 111 -1.61 -10.33 25.03
N ILE A 112 -0.48 -9.66 25.21
CA ILE A 112 0.85 -10.23 25.02
C ILE A 112 1.42 -10.66 26.37
N LEU A 113 2.08 -11.81 26.40
CA LEU A 113 2.97 -12.22 27.48
C LEU A 113 4.39 -12.32 26.94
N ASN A 114 5.34 -11.81 27.71
CA ASN A 114 6.77 -11.92 27.40
C ASN A 114 7.48 -12.76 28.48
N LEU A 115 8.10 -13.85 28.04
CA LEU A 115 9.00 -14.66 28.84
C LEU A 115 10.42 -14.38 28.37
N GLN A 116 11.26 -13.81 29.24
CA GLN A 116 12.62 -13.43 28.88
C GLN A 116 13.60 -13.73 30.01
N GLY A 117 14.87 -13.92 29.66
CA GLY A 117 15.94 -14.03 30.64
C GLY A 117 17.24 -14.62 30.09
N SER A 118 18.34 -14.26 30.74
CA SER A 118 19.68 -14.70 30.36
C SER A 118 19.87 -16.22 30.46
N GLY A 119 19.08 -16.90 31.30
CA GLY A 119 19.13 -18.34 31.46
C GLY A 119 18.53 -19.15 30.32
N MET A 120 17.83 -18.50 29.38
CA MET A 120 17.24 -19.13 28.20
C MET A 120 18.27 -19.37 27.08
N VAL A 121 19.35 -18.58 27.05
CA VAL A 121 20.32 -18.57 25.95
C VAL A 121 21.06 -19.91 25.85
N GLY A 122 21.02 -20.55 24.68
CA GLY A 122 21.78 -21.76 24.39
C GLY A 122 21.32 -23.01 25.14
N LYS A 123 20.13 -22.96 25.76
CA LYS A 123 19.50 -24.10 26.43
C LYS A 123 18.22 -24.50 25.70
N SER A 124 18.27 -25.67 25.08
CA SER A 124 17.07 -26.31 24.55
C SER A 124 16.07 -26.61 25.68
N GLY A 125 14.78 -26.39 25.41
CA GLY A 125 13.70 -26.89 26.26
C GLY A 125 12.78 -25.84 26.91
N PHE A 126 13.18 -24.55 27.01
CA PHE A 126 12.28 -23.52 27.56
C PHE A 126 11.01 -23.35 26.73
N SER A 127 11.15 -23.22 25.41
CA SER A 127 10.01 -23.16 24.48
C SER A 127 9.15 -24.42 24.54
N GLY A 128 9.77 -25.60 24.57
CA GLY A 128 9.06 -26.88 24.68
C GLY A 128 8.24 -26.99 25.97
N ARG A 129 8.82 -26.62 27.11
CA ARG A 129 8.12 -26.59 28.41
C ARG A 129 6.98 -25.57 28.40
N LEU A 130 7.23 -24.35 27.93
CA LEU A 130 6.24 -23.29 27.84
C LEU A 130 5.02 -23.71 27.01
N PHE A 131 5.23 -24.17 25.78
CA PHE A 131 4.09 -24.52 24.90
C PHE A 131 3.41 -25.82 25.32
N SER A 132 4.12 -26.77 25.94
CA SER A 132 3.50 -27.97 26.52
C SER A 132 2.58 -27.62 27.70
N LEU A 133 3.01 -26.69 28.57
CA LEU A 133 2.20 -26.16 29.65
C LEU A 133 0.95 -25.48 29.11
N LEU A 134 1.10 -24.53 28.18
CA LEU A 134 -0.04 -23.79 27.61
C LEU A 134 -1.04 -24.74 26.95
N ALA A 135 -0.56 -25.75 26.21
CA ALA A 135 -1.41 -26.75 25.58
C ALA A 135 -2.15 -27.62 26.61
N ARG A 136 -1.46 -28.11 27.65
CA ARG A 136 -2.06 -28.90 28.75
C ARG A 136 -3.19 -28.13 29.43
N GLU A 137 -3.00 -26.83 29.61
CA GLU A 137 -3.93 -25.94 30.32
C GLU A 137 -4.97 -25.28 29.40
N GLN A 138 -5.02 -25.72 28.13
CA GLN A 138 -5.94 -25.25 27.08
C GLN A 138 -5.90 -23.74 26.85
N ILE A 139 -4.72 -23.14 26.96
CA ILE A 139 -4.51 -21.72 26.63
C ILE A 139 -4.22 -21.62 25.13
N ASN A 140 -5.16 -21.04 24.39
CA ASN A 140 -5.00 -20.81 22.97
C ASN A 140 -3.99 -19.68 22.69
N VAL A 141 -2.92 -20.00 21.97
CA VAL A 141 -1.91 -19.05 21.52
C VAL A 141 -2.24 -18.60 20.10
N ILE A 142 -2.39 -17.29 19.91
CA ILE A 142 -2.82 -16.70 18.64
C ILE A 142 -1.61 -16.45 17.73
N LEU A 143 -0.54 -15.92 18.31
CA LEU A 143 0.68 -15.51 17.61
C LEU A 143 1.88 -15.72 18.51
N ILE A 144 3.02 -16.12 17.91
CA ILE A 144 4.30 -16.33 18.59
C ILE A 144 5.37 -15.51 17.85
N THR A 145 6.21 -14.81 18.60
CA THR A 145 7.43 -14.19 18.09
C THR A 145 8.58 -14.40 19.07
N GLN A 146 9.77 -14.62 18.55
CA GLN A 146 10.92 -15.04 19.33
C GLN A 146 12.17 -14.37 18.78
N SER A 147 13.00 -13.85 19.69
CA SER A 147 14.26 -13.21 19.31
C SER A 147 15.29 -14.25 18.92
N SER A 148 16.05 -14.02 17.85
CA SER A 148 17.11 -14.94 17.38
C SER A 148 18.18 -15.26 18.43
N SER A 149 18.33 -14.42 19.45
CA SER A 149 19.21 -14.67 20.60
C SER A 149 18.70 -15.72 21.59
N GLU A 150 17.49 -16.26 21.40
CA GLU A 150 16.79 -17.14 22.33
C GLU A 150 16.51 -16.54 23.71
N HIS A 151 16.76 -15.24 23.86
CA HIS A 151 16.62 -14.53 25.12
C HIS A 151 15.18 -14.20 25.50
N SER A 152 14.25 -14.19 24.53
CA SER A 152 12.85 -13.84 24.77
C SER A 152 11.90 -14.59 23.85
N ILE A 153 10.78 -15.02 24.42
CA ILE A 153 9.62 -15.57 23.72
C ILE A 153 8.43 -14.69 24.08
N THR A 154 7.81 -14.12 23.06
CA THR A 154 6.63 -13.29 23.17
C THR A 154 5.48 -13.98 22.46
N PHE A 155 4.32 -14.07 23.12
CA PHE A 155 3.16 -14.71 22.52
C PHE A 155 1.87 -13.99 22.89
N ALA A 156 0.91 -14.03 21.98
CA ALA A 156 -0.39 -13.39 22.14
C ALA A 156 -1.48 -14.41 22.52
N VAL A 157 -2.34 -14.04 23.45
CA VAL A 157 -3.49 -14.83 23.92
C VAL A 157 -4.72 -13.95 24.03
N GLN A 158 -5.88 -14.58 24.22
CA GLN A 158 -7.10 -13.88 24.62
C GLN A 158 -6.94 -13.28 26.03
N PRO A 159 -7.46 -12.07 26.31
CA PRO A 159 -7.30 -11.40 27.61
C PRO A 159 -7.76 -12.24 28.80
N ASP A 160 -8.86 -12.97 28.65
CA ASP A 160 -9.43 -13.86 29.68
C ASP A 160 -8.45 -14.97 30.12
N SER A 161 -7.51 -15.34 29.24
CA SER A 161 -6.50 -16.36 29.51
C SER A 161 -5.17 -15.79 30.02
N ALA A 162 -4.97 -14.47 29.96
CA ALA A 162 -3.66 -13.86 30.20
C ALA A 162 -3.18 -14.04 31.65
N GLU A 163 -4.02 -13.72 32.64
CA GLU A 163 -3.68 -13.87 34.06
C GLU A 163 -3.50 -15.34 34.47
N LYS A 164 -4.32 -16.24 33.90
CA LYS A 164 -4.17 -17.68 34.09
C LYS A 164 -2.82 -18.15 33.55
N ALA A 165 -2.48 -17.75 32.32
CA ALA A 165 -1.22 -18.10 31.66
C ALA A 165 -0.01 -17.62 32.48
N LYS A 166 -0.03 -16.37 32.93
CA LYS A 166 1.06 -15.81 33.76
C LYS A 166 1.30 -16.65 35.02
N LYS A 167 0.26 -16.91 35.80
CA LYS A 167 0.39 -17.69 37.04
C LYS A 167 0.96 -19.09 36.80
N LEU A 168 0.48 -19.76 35.74
CA LEU A 168 0.96 -21.09 35.38
C LEU A 168 2.42 -21.08 34.96
N ILE A 169 2.84 -20.07 34.19
CA ILE A 169 4.24 -19.93 33.74
C ILE A 169 5.14 -19.64 34.93
N GLU A 170 4.74 -18.74 35.83
CA GLU A 170 5.51 -18.43 37.04
C GLU A 170 5.65 -19.64 37.96
N GLN A 171 4.66 -20.52 38.02
CA GLN A 171 4.73 -21.79 38.74
C GLN A 171 5.63 -22.83 38.05
N GLU A 172 5.51 -22.99 36.74
CA GLU A 172 6.31 -23.94 35.96
C GLU A 172 7.80 -23.60 35.99
N PHE A 173 8.14 -22.30 35.99
CA PHE A 173 9.51 -21.80 35.96
C PHE A 173 9.97 -21.17 37.28
N GLU A 174 9.37 -21.57 38.41
CA GLU A 174 9.63 -21.00 39.73
C GLU A 174 11.13 -21.03 40.10
N LEU A 175 11.82 -22.15 39.85
CA LEU A 175 13.24 -22.31 40.18
C LEU A 175 14.12 -21.38 39.35
N GLU A 176 13.80 -21.19 38.07
CA GLU A 176 14.52 -20.30 37.17
C GLU A 176 14.29 -18.83 37.52
N LEU A 177 13.08 -18.47 37.95
CA LEU A 177 12.76 -17.14 38.47
C LEU A 177 13.52 -16.86 39.77
N LEU A 178 13.49 -17.78 40.74
CA LEU A 178 14.23 -17.66 42.01
C LEU A 178 15.74 -17.56 41.81
N ALA A 179 16.27 -18.25 40.80
CA ALA A 179 17.68 -18.19 40.44
C ALA A 179 18.07 -16.94 39.62
N ASN A 180 17.15 -16.00 39.39
CA ASN A 180 17.33 -14.82 38.52
C ASN A 180 17.80 -15.18 37.10
N LYS A 181 17.36 -16.33 36.60
CA LYS A 181 17.64 -16.81 35.23
C LYS A 181 16.53 -16.41 34.26
N LEU A 182 15.35 -16.11 34.78
CA LEU A 182 14.21 -15.53 34.07
C LEU A 182 13.78 -14.25 34.77
N ASP A 183 13.27 -13.31 33.99
CA ASP A 183 12.58 -12.14 34.48
C ASP A 183 11.10 -12.48 34.78
N PRO A 184 10.44 -11.73 35.69
CA PRO A 184 9.02 -11.88 35.92
C PRO A 184 8.20 -11.69 34.64
N VAL A 185 7.14 -12.48 34.48
CA VAL A 185 6.31 -12.44 33.28
C VAL A 185 5.49 -11.14 33.26
N VAL A 186 5.68 -10.37 32.19
CA VAL A 186 4.95 -9.11 31.96
C VAL A 186 3.77 -9.37 31.03
N ILE A 187 2.59 -8.86 31.42
CA ILE A 187 1.39 -8.85 30.58
C ILE A 187 1.20 -7.44 30.03
N GLU A 188 1.06 -7.31 28.71
CA GLU A 188 0.58 -6.11 28.06
C GLU A 188 -0.82 -6.35 27.50
N GLN A 189 -1.77 -5.48 27.83
CA GLN A 189 -3.19 -5.58 27.43
C GLN A 189 -3.57 -4.46 26.45
N ASN A 190 -4.80 -4.50 25.92
CA ASN A 190 -5.37 -3.50 25.00
C ASN A 190 -4.56 -3.39 23.69
N LEU A 191 -4.20 -4.55 23.14
CA LEU A 191 -3.45 -4.68 21.90
C LEU A 191 -4.33 -5.31 20.82
N ALA A 192 -3.93 -5.15 19.57
CA ALA A 192 -4.56 -5.77 18.41
C ALA A 192 -3.51 -6.31 17.45
N ILE A 193 -3.84 -7.41 16.77
CA ILE A 193 -3.06 -7.93 15.64
C ILE A 193 -3.63 -7.33 14.36
N LEU A 194 -2.75 -6.79 13.52
CA LEU A 194 -3.04 -6.47 12.13
C LEU A 194 -2.21 -7.44 11.27
N ALA A 195 -2.87 -8.15 10.36
CA ALA A 195 -2.23 -9.09 9.45
C ALA A 195 -2.46 -8.68 7.99
N VAL A 196 -1.38 -8.62 7.23
CA VAL A 196 -1.38 -8.40 5.79
C VAL A 196 -1.14 -9.75 5.12
N VAL A 197 -1.99 -10.13 4.16
CA VAL A 197 -2.00 -11.45 3.53
C VAL A 197 -1.93 -11.35 2.01
N GLY A 198 -1.10 -12.16 1.37
CA GLY A 198 -1.07 -12.36 -0.08
C GLY A 198 0.05 -13.28 -0.55
N GLU A 199 -0.22 -14.12 -1.55
CA GLU A 199 0.78 -15.09 -2.05
C GLU A 199 1.97 -14.44 -2.76
N ASN A 200 1.76 -13.27 -3.37
CA ASN A 200 2.79 -12.53 -4.11
C ASN A 200 3.79 -11.80 -3.21
N MET A 201 3.55 -11.74 -1.91
CA MET A 201 4.40 -11.01 -0.96
C MET A 201 5.85 -11.49 -1.01
N LYS A 202 6.05 -12.82 -1.07
CA LYS A 202 7.37 -13.46 -1.18
C LYS A 202 8.18 -13.05 -2.41
N GLN A 203 7.47 -12.75 -3.51
CA GLN A 203 8.08 -12.40 -4.80
C GLN A 203 8.17 -10.90 -5.02
N THR A 204 7.66 -10.09 -4.08
CA THR A 204 7.58 -8.63 -4.20
C THR A 204 8.44 -7.97 -3.13
N PRO A 205 9.72 -7.66 -3.43
CA PRO A 205 10.56 -6.91 -2.52
C PRO A 205 9.90 -5.58 -2.10
N GLY A 206 10.09 -5.20 -0.84
CA GLY A 206 9.59 -3.93 -0.32
C GLY A 206 8.19 -3.94 0.27
N VAL A 207 7.45 -5.06 0.23
CA VAL A 207 6.12 -5.19 0.87
C VAL A 207 6.21 -4.90 2.38
N SER A 208 7.14 -5.53 3.11
CA SER A 208 7.33 -5.28 4.53
C SER A 208 7.72 -3.82 4.80
N GLY A 209 8.62 -3.26 3.99
CA GLY A 209 9.03 -1.86 4.08
C GLY A 209 7.86 -0.90 3.90
N LYS A 210 6.98 -1.17 2.91
CA LYS A 210 5.77 -0.40 2.64
C LYS A 210 4.77 -0.46 3.80
N LEU A 211 4.58 -1.64 4.40
CA LEU A 211 3.75 -1.83 5.60
C LEU A 211 4.26 -0.99 6.78
N PHE A 212 5.53 -1.15 7.15
CA PHE A 212 6.10 -0.42 8.29
C PHE A 212 6.20 1.09 8.04
N HIS A 213 6.45 1.50 6.79
CA HIS A 213 6.40 2.91 6.40
C HIS A 213 5.00 3.51 6.58
N ALA A 214 3.95 2.80 6.13
CA ALA A 214 2.57 3.24 6.27
C ALA A 214 2.18 3.41 7.75
N LEU A 215 2.56 2.45 8.60
CA LEU A 215 2.31 2.52 10.04
C LEU A 215 3.09 3.67 10.70
N GLY A 216 4.39 3.77 10.45
CA GLY A 216 5.26 4.80 11.03
C GLY A 216 4.87 6.22 10.63
N ARG A 217 4.52 6.44 9.35
CA ARG A 217 4.05 7.74 8.84
C ARG A 217 2.75 8.21 9.51
N ASN A 218 1.92 7.28 9.98
CA ASN A 218 0.67 7.57 10.68
C ASN A 218 0.81 7.52 12.21
N GLY A 219 2.05 7.51 12.71
CA GLY A 219 2.34 7.50 14.15
C GLY A 219 1.82 6.26 14.86
N VAL A 220 1.73 5.11 14.17
CA VAL A 220 1.36 3.82 14.78
C VAL A 220 2.62 3.11 15.22
N ASN A 221 2.75 2.87 16.52
CA ASN A 221 3.88 2.14 17.07
C ASN A 221 3.67 0.62 16.97
N VAL A 222 4.68 -0.10 16.47
CA VAL A 222 4.66 -1.56 16.35
C VAL A 222 5.32 -2.18 17.59
N ARG A 223 4.59 -3.03 18.31
CA ARG A 223 5.05 -3.72 19.53
C ARG A 223 5.77 -5.02 19.24
N ALA A 224 5.22 -5.79 18.31
CA ALA A 224 5.75 -7.08 17.94
C ALA A 224 5.48 -7.36 16.46
N ILE A 225 6.32 -8.18 15.87
CA ILE A 225 6.24 -8.58 14.47
C ILE A 225 6.32 -10.11 14.42
N ALA A 226 5.49 -10.72 13.59
CA ALA A 226 5.62 -12.11 13.20
C ALA A 226 5.53 -12.22 11.69
N GLN A 227 6.52 -12.90 11.11
CA GLN A 227 6.57 -13.24 9.69
C GLN A 227 7.14 -14.66 9.58
N GLY A 228 6.41 -15.54 8.89
CA GLY A 228 6.88 -16.89 8.60
C GLY A 228 7.76 -16.97 7.34
N SER A 229 8.45 -18.09 7.16
CA SER A 229 9.30 -18.37 5.98
C SER A 229 8.53 -18.53 4.66
N SER A 230 7.21 -18.72 4.74
CA SER A 230 6.33 -18.72 3.59
C SER A 230 6.04 -17.31 3.06
N GLU A 231 6.23 -16.28 3.89
CA GLU A 231 5.97 -14.86 3.61
C GLU A 231 4.57 -14.53 3.07
N TYR A 232 3.60 -15.45 3.20
CA TYR A 232 2.21 -15.23 2.80
C TYR A 232 1.44 -14.31 3.74
N ASN A 233 1.93 -14.16 4.96
CA ASN A 233 1.42 -13.21 5.93
C ASN A 233 2.56 -12.43 6.58
N ILE A 234 2.28 -11.17 6.90
CA ILE A 234 3.04 -10.40 7.89
C ILE A 234 2.03 -9.92 8.93
N SER A 235 2.27 -10.28 10.18
CA SER A 235 1.45 -9.89 11.32
C SER A 235 2.21 -8.93 12.21
N VAL A 236 1.55 -7.87 12.64
CA VAL A 236 2.08 -6.88 13.57
C VAL A 236 1.14 -6.71 14.75
N ILE A 237 1.70 -6.52 15.94
CA ILE A 237 0.92 -6.16 17.12
C ILE A 237 1.07 -4.67 17.38
N ILE A 238 -0.07 -3.99 17.54
CA ILE A 238 -0.19 -2.56 17.76
C ILE A 238 -1.15 -2.28 18.91
N SER A 239 -1.22 -1.03 19.38
CA SER A 239 -2.26 -0.64 20.33
C SER A 239 -3.64 -0.78 19.68
N GLU A 240 -4.61 -1.31 20.43
CA GLU A 240 -5.99 -1.42 19.94
C GLU A 240 -6.59 -0.06 19.56
N ASN A 241 -6.22 1.00 20.27
CA ASN A 241 -6.65 2.37 19.99
C ASN A 241 -6.19 2.87 18.60
N ASP A 242 -5.09 2.33 18.07
CA ASP A 242 -4.56 2.70 16.76
C ASP A 242 -5.11 1.83 15.62
N LEU A 243 -5.87 0.77 15.93
CA LEU A 243 -6.22 -0.27 14.95
C LEU A 243 -6.96 0.29 13.72
N ALA A 244 -8.01 1.09 13.93
CA ALA A 244 -8.79 1.64 12.83
C ALA A 244 -7.93 2.54 11.92
N LYS A 245 -7.06 3.38 12.52
CA LYS A 245 -6.12 4.24 11.80
C LYS A 245 -5.11 3.40 11.02
N ALA A 246 -4.56 2.36 11.65
CA ALA A 246 -3.60 1.44 11.04
C ALA A 246 -4.19 0.69 9.85
N LEU A 247 -5.39 0.11 10.01
CA LEU A 247 -6.08 -0.60 8.92
C LEU A 247 -6.33 0.30 7.71
N ASN A 248 -6.83 1.52 7.91
CA ASN A 248 -7.05 2.46 6.81
C ASN A 248 -5.73 2.92 6.17
N ALA A 249 -4.70 3.22 6.96
CA ALA A 249 -3.39 3.62 6.46
C ALA A 249 -2.71 2.52 5.62
N VAL A 250 -2.78 1.28 6.09
CA VAL A 250 -2.23 0.12 5.37
C VAL A 250 -3.07 -0.18 4.13
N HIS A 251 -4.40 -0.13 4.22
CA HIS A 251 -5.27 -0.33 3.06
C HIS A 251 -5.03 0.72 1.98
N ASP A 252 -4.95 1.99 2.36
CA ASP A 252 -4.60 3.09 1.45
C ASP A 252 -3.22 2.88 0.83
N ALA A 253 -2.23 2.45 1.62
CA ALA A 253 -0.91 2.20 1.07
C ALA A 253 -0.92 1.11 0.00
N PHE A 254 -1.66 0.01 0.21
CA PHE A 254 -1.58 -1.17 -0.66
C PHE A 254 -2.60 -1.20 -1.81
N PHE A 255 -3.78 -0.61 -1.63
CA PHE A 255 -4.90 -0.77 -2.55
C PHE A 255 -5.43 0.54 -3.14
N VAL A 256 -5.17 1.67 -2.50
CA VAL A 256 -5.36 2.95 -3.20
C VAL A 256 -4.17 3.08 -4.14
N ASP A 257 -4.51 3.28 -5.41
CA ASP A 257 -3.60 3.60 -6.49
C ASP A 257 -2.68 4.78 -6.04
N LEU A 258 -1.53 4.43 -5.45
CA LEU A 258 -0.48 5.38 -5.07
C LEU A 258 0.29 5.79 -6.33
N TYR A 259 -0.41 6.26 -7.36
CA TYR A 259 0.28 6.92 -8.44
C TYR A 259 0.73 8.28 -7.92
N LYS A 260 2.03 8.59 -8.05
CA LYS A 260 2.48 9.96 -7.85
C LYS A 260 1.77 10.82 -8.91
N THR A 261 0.98 11.78 -8.47
CA THR A 261 0.40 12.75 -9.40
C THR A 261 1.45 13.81 -9.72
N LEU A 262 1.78 13.97 -10.99
CA LEU A 262 2.62 15.04 -11.52
C LEU A 262 1.72 16.10 -12.15
N HIS A 263 1.82 17.34 -11.68
CA HIS A 263 1.07 18.47 -12.21
C HIS A 263 1.93 19.23 -13.23
N ALA A 264 1.54 19.16 -14.50
CA ALA A 264 2.28 19.79 -15.59
C ALA A 264 1.62 21.10 -16.03
N PHE A 265 2.43 22.15 -16.14
CA PHE A 265 2.04 23.46 -16.68
C PHE A 265 2.74 23.65 -18.01
N CYS A 266 1.98 23.59 -19.10
CA CYS A 266 2.52 23.56 -20.45
C CYS A 266 2.40 24.92 -21.13
N LEU A 267 3.55 25.51 -21.44
CA LEU A 267 3.65 26.71 -22.26
C LEU A 267 3.99 26.34 -23.70
N GLY A 268 3.14 26.77 -24.64
CA GLY A 268 3.31 26.50 -26.07
C GLY A 268 2.54 25.27 -26.52
N THR A 269 1.52 25.51 -27.37
CA THR A 269 0.63 24.48 -27.92
C THR A 269 0.86 24.25 -29.42
N GLY A 270 2.07 24.57 -29.91
CA GLY A 270 2.49 24.30 -31.30
C GLY A 270 2.73 22.81 -31.54
N ASN A 271 3.38 22.46 -32.65
CA ASN A 271 3.61 21.07 -33.05
C ASN A 271 4.22 20.20 -31.94
N ILE A 272 5.15 20.73 -31.16
CA ILE A 272 5.79 20.03 -30.03
C ILE A 272 4.78 19.79 -28.91
N GLY A 273 4.08 20.84 -28.46
CA GLY A 273 3.07 20.72 -27.40
C GLY A 273 1.93 19.77 -27.78
N LYS A 274 1.42 19.84 -29.01
CA LYS A 274 0.38 18.91 -29.50
C LYS A 274 0.86 17.46 -29.50
N THR A 275 2.10 17.23 -29.95
CA THR A 275 2.69 15.88 -29.98
C THR A 275 2.87 15.35 -28.56
N LEU A 276 3.33 16.19 -27.63
CA LEU A 276 3.45 15.84 -26.22
C LEU A 276 2.10 15.43 -25.62
N PHE A 277 1.05 16.23 -25.82
CA PHE A 277 -0.29 15.91 -25.33
C PHE A 277 -0.82 14.59 -25.90
N LYS A 278 -0.62 14.35 -27.21
CA LYS A 278 -0.99 13.09 -27.85
C LYS A 278 -0.24 11.89 -27.25
N GLN A 279 1.06 12.04 -26.99
CA GLN A 279 1.86 10.98 -26.37
C GLN A 279 1.43 10.73 -24.93
N LEU A 280 1.24 11.77 -24.12
CA LEU A 280 0.76 11.63 -22.74
C LEU A 280 -0.59 10.93 -22.70
N ASN A 281 -1.52 11.28 -23.59
CA ASN A 281 -2.82 10.63 -23.67
C ASN A 281 -2.69 9.15 -24.05
N ALA A 282 -1.93 8.85 -25.11
CA ALA A 282 -1.71 7.48 -25.58
C ALA A 282 -0.98 6.57 -24.56
N HIS A 283 -0.13 7.16 -23.72
CA HIS A 283 0.67 6.44 -22.72
C HIS A 283 0.15 6.58 -21.29
N THR A 284 -1.05 7.13 -21.08
CA THR A 284 -1.60 7.34 -19.72
C THR A 284 -1.69 6.03 -18.94
N GLU A 285 -2.22 4.95 -19.53
CA GLU A 285 -2.26 3.64 -18.86
C GLU A 285 -0.88 3.07 -18.58
N PHE A 286 0.07 3.25 -19.50
CA PHE A 286 1.43 2.76 -19.35
C PHE A 286 2.15 3.47 -18.20
N LEU A 287 2.11 4.81 -18.16
CA LEU A 287 2.70 5.60 -17.08
C LEU A 287 2.09 5.25 -15.73
N ARG A 288 0.79 4.99 -15.72
CA ARG A 288 0.07 4.58 -14.52
C ARG A 288 0.50 3.20 -14.03
N LYS A 289 0.46 2.18 -14.91
CA LYS A 289 0.74 0.78 -14.56
C LYS A 289 2.22 0.49 -14.33
N GLU A 290 3.09 0.98 -15.21
CA GLU A 290 4.52 0.62 -15.23
C GLU A 290 5.39 1.63 -14.47
N ASN A 291 5.02 2.91 -14.47
CA ASN A 291 5.79 3.97 -13.79
C ASN A 291 5.17 4.43 -12.47
N GLY A 292 3.94 4.00 -12.15
CA GLY A 292 3.26 4.43 -10.94
C GLY A 292 2.97 5.94 -10.92
N ILE A 293 2.73 6.56 -12.07
CA ILE A 293 2.57 8.01 -12.20
C ILE A 293 1.30 8.37 -12.96
N GLN A 294 0.61 9.39 -12.46
CA GLN A 294 -0.47 10.05 -13.16
C GLN A 294 -0.05 11.46 -13.52
N VAL A 295 -0.03 11.79 -14.81
CA VAL A 295 0.24 13.15 -15.28
C VAL A 295 -1.07 13.90 -15.45
N LYS A 296 -1.22 15.04 -14.76
CA LYS A 296 -2.34 15.96 -14.92
C LYS A 296 -1.85 17.26 -15.52
N ILE A 297 -2.45 17.70 -16.63
CA ILE A 297 -2.14 19.01 -17.20
C ILE A 297 -2.90 20.08 -16.43
N ALA A 298 -2.24 20.73 -15.47
CA ALA A 298 -2.85 21.71 -14.57
C ALA A 298 -2.99 23.10 -15.19
N GLY A 299 -2.20 23.40 -16.23
CA GLY A 299 -2.31 24.65 -16.98
C GLY A 299 -1.78 24.54 -18.39
N ILE A 300 -2.42 25.25 -19.32
CA ILE A 300 -2.01 25.34 -20.72
C ILE A 300 -2.04 26.80 -21.15
N SER A 301 -0.99 27.26 -21.83
CA SER A 301 -0.95 28.61 -22.40
C SER A 301 -0.38 28.60 -23.82
N ASN A 302 -1.02 29.36 -24.72
CA ASN A 302 -0.54 29.64 -26.07
C ASN A 302 -0.28 31.15 -26.25
N SER A 303 -0.14 31.65 -27.47
CA SER A 303 0.12 33.08 -27.72
C SER A 303 -1.10 33.99 -27.54
N ARG A 304 -2.30 33.43 -27.35
CA ARG A 304 -3.58 34.17 -27.32
C ARG A 304 -4.38 33.96 -26.03
N LYS A 305 -4.44 32.72 -25.54
CA LYS A 305 -5.26 32.31 -24.40
C LYS A 305 -4.50 31.37 -23.47
N MET A 306 -4.97 31.28 -22.23
CA MET A 306 -4.50 30.32 -21.22
C MET A 306 -5.66 29.73 -20.44
N ILE A 307 -5.47 28.55 -19.84
CA ILE A 307 -6.45 27.88 -18.98
C ILE A 307 -5.74 27.16 -17.83
N PHE A 308 -6.44 27.02 -16.71
CA PHE A 308 -5.96 26.32 -15.51
C PHE A 308 -7.06 25.42 -14.97
N ASN A 309 -6.69 24.20 -14.57
CA ASN A 309 -7.55 23.27 -13.88
C ASN A 309 -6.70 22.38 -12.96
N ALA A 310 -6.85 22.54 -11.63
CA ALA A 310 -6.08 21.76 -10.67
C ALA A 310 -6.33 20.24 -10.78
N ASP A 311 -7.52 19.84 -11.21
CA ASP A 311 -7.87 18.43 -11.40
C ASP A 311 -7.36 17.84 -12.72
N GLY A 312 -6.84 18.69 -13.61
CA GLY A 312 -6.31 18.35 -14.93
C GLY A 312 -7.26 18.74 -16.07
N VAL A 313 -6.72 19.37 -17.10
CA VAL A 313 -7.38 19.59 -18.40
C VAL A 313 -7.40 18.27 -19.16
N SER A 314 -8.55 17.91 -19.74
CA SER A 314 -8.70 16.68 -20.48
C SER A 314 -7.94 16.75 -21.82
N LEU A 315 -7.10 15.75 -22.08
CA LEU A 315 -6.23 15.70 -23.26
C LEU A 315 -6.98 15.36 -24.56
N ASP A 316 -8.22 14.90 -24.48
CA ASP A 316 -9.06 14.62 -25.65
C ASP A 316 -9.68 15.89 -26.26
N ASN A 317 -9.89 16.93 -25.45
CA ASN A 317 -10.64 18.14 -25.80
C ASN A 317 -9.95 19.45 -25.36
N TRP A 318 -8.67 19.40 -24.96
CA TRP A 318 -7.92 20.58 -24.47
C TRP A 318 -7.92 21.77 -25.45
N GLU A 319 -7.98 21.55 -26.77
CA GLU A 319 -8.02 22.63 -27.77
C GLU A 319 -9.30 23.45 -27.63
N GLN A 320 -10.44 22.77 -27.46
CA GLN A 320 -11.75 23.40 -27.30
C GLN A 320 -11.84 24.12 -25.95
N GLU A 321 -11.33 23.51 -24.87
CA GLU A 321 -11.30 24.13 -23.55
C GLU A 321 -10.42 25.39 -23.54
N LEU A 322 -9.26 25.35 -24.21
CA LEU A 322 -8.37 26.50 -24.33
C LEU A 322 -8.97 27.62 -25.20
N GLU A 323 -9.62 27.27 -26.31
CA GLU A 323 -10.32 28.24 -27.15
C GLU A 323 -11.55 28.85 -26.47
N GLY A 324 -12.23 28.08 -25.63
CA GLY A 324 -13.35 28.54 -24.80
C GLY A 324 -12.94 29.37 -23.58
N SER A 325 -11.64 29.41 -23.22
CA SER A 325 -11.17 30.20 -22.08
C SER A 325 -11.27 31.71 -22.31
N ASP A 326 -11.75 32.43 -21.31
CA ASP A 326 -11.81 33.90 -21.31
C ASP A 326 -10.50 34.56 -20.82
N GLN A 327 -9.50 33.77 -20.44
CA GLN A 327 -8.23 34.30 -19.91
C GLN A 327 -7.25 34.58 -21.07
N PRO A 328 -6.87 35.85 -21.32
CA PRO A 328 -5.86 36.18 -22.33
C PRO A 328 -4.50 35.61 -21.91
N ALA A 329 -3.67 35.23 -22.90
CA ALA A 329 -2.34 34.74 -22.62
C ALA A 329 -1.44 35.86 -22.08
N ASP A 330 -0.99 35.71 -20.83
CA ASP A 330 0.04 36.55 -20.23
C ASP A 330 1.02 35.66 -19.44
N LEU A 331 2.30 35.77 -19.77
CA LEU A 331 3.33 34.88 -19.23
C LEU A 331 3.56 35.11 -17.73
N ARG A 332 3.58 36.38 -17.29
CA ARG A 332 3.78 36.69 -15.87
C ARG A 332 2.63 36.14 -15.02
N THR A 333 1.40 36.42 -15.46
CA THR A 333 0.17 35.90 -14.83
C THR A 333 0.16 34.37 -14.84
N PHE A 334 0.69 33.72 -15.88
CA PHE A 334 0.77 32.27 -15.94
C PHE A 334 1.71 31.69 -14.86
N ILE A 335 2.89 32.28 -14.69
CA ILE A 335 3.86 31.88 -13.66
C ILE A 335 3.31 32.17 -12.26
N ASP A 336 2.78 33.37 -12.02
CA ASP A 336 2.23 33.76 -10.72
C ASP A 336 1.08 32.82 -10.31
N LYS A 337 0.20 32.46 -11.26
CA LYS A 337 -0.91 31.54 -11.00
C LYS A 337 -0.42 30.12 -10.74
N MET A 338 0.53 29.62 -11.52
CA MET A 338 1.18 28.32 -11.30
C MET A 338 1.78 28.22 -9.89
N VAL A 339 2.52 29.24 -9.45
CA VAL A 339 3.11 29.29 -8.09
C VAL A 339 2.00 29.37 -7.03
N SER A 340 0.97 30.19 -7.25
CA SER A 340 -0.14 30.35 -6.30
C SER A 340 -0.99 29.09 -6.10
N MET A 341 -1.07 28.22 -7.11
CA MET A 341 -1.81 26.96 -7.03
C MET A 341 -1.15 25.96 -6.07
N ASN A 342 0.15 26.10 -5.80
CA ASN A 342 0.91 25.34 -4.79
C ASN A 342 0.61 23.83 -4.81
N LEU A 343 0.56 23.24 -6.02
CA LEU A 343 0.28 21.83 -6.20
C LEU A 343 1.55 20.99 -5.93
N PRO A 344 1.41 19.75 -5.44
CA PRO A 344 2.56 18.86 -5.24
C PRO A 344 3.13 18.37 -6.58
N ASN A 345 4.44 18.09 -6.63
CA ASN A 345 5.14 17.55 -7.80
C ASN A 345 4.83 18.34 -9.10
N CYS A 346 5.16 19.62 -9.11
CA CYS A 346 4.93 20.48 -10.27
C CYS A 346 6.07 20.42 -11.28
N VAL A 347 5.71 20.44 -12.56
CA VAL A 347 6.65 20.65 -13.67
C VAL A 347 6.16 21.78 -14.58
N PHE A 348 7.04 22.71 -14.90
CA PHE A 348 6.85 23.72 -15.92
C PHE A 348 7.49 23.22 -17.24
N ILE A 349 6.67 23.12 -18.29
CA ILE A 349 7.09 22.60 -19.59
C ILE A 349 7.08 23.74 -20.61
N ASP A 350 8.26 24.17 -21.06
CA ASP A 350 8.40 25.16 -22.14
C ASP A 350 8.60 24.46 -23.49
N ASN A 351 7.52 24.46 -24.28
CA ASN A 351 7.47 23.95 -25.64
C ASN A 351 7.58 25.07 -26.71
N THR A 352 8.07 26.25 -26.33
CA THR A 352 8.18 27.41 -27.22
C THR A 352 9.58 27.55 -27.82
N ALA A 353 9.70 28.43 -28.82
CA ALA A 353 10.96 28.91 -29.36
C ALA A 353 11.20 30.40 -29.03
N SER A 354 10.53 30.92 -28.00
CA SER A 354 10.58 32.34 -27.63
C SER A 354 11.66 32.59 -26.57
N PRO A 355 12.37 33.73 -26.58
CA PRO A 355 13.28 34.06 -25.49
C PRO A 355 12.56 34.44 -24.19
N ASN A 356 11.26 34.80 -24.26
CA ASN A 356 10.53 35.40 -23.14
C ASN A 356 10.41 34.48 -21.90
N PRO A 357 10.15 33.16 -21.99
CA PRO A 357 10.00 32.29 -20.83
C PRO A 357 11.27 32.09 -20.02
N ILE A 358 12.43 32.25 -20.64
CA ILE A 358 13.74 31.98 -20.03
C ILE A 358 14.02 32.91 -18.86
N GLY A 359 13.55 34.16 -18.93
CA GLY A 359 13.68 35.13 -17.85
C GLY A 359 12.99 34.70 -16.55
N PHE A 360 12.08 33.72 -16.60
CA PHE A 360 11.33 33.22 -15.46
C PHE A 360 11.84 31.87 -14.95
N TYR A 361 12.77 31.20 -15.63
CA TYR A 361 13.21 29.85 -15.24
C TYR A 361 13.79 29.81 -13.82
N GLU A 362 14.61 30.80 -13.46
CA GLU A 362 15.18 30.90 -12.11
C GLU A 362 14.08 31.08 -11.04
N GLU A 363 13.09 31.93 -11.30
CA GLU A 363 11.93 32.13 -10.41
C GLU A 363 11.13 30.83 -10.22
N VAL A 364 10.91 30.09 -11.31
CA VAL A 364 10.20 28.80 -11.29
C VAL A 364 10.97 27.76 -10.47
N LEU A 365 12.28 27.62 -10.70
CA LEU A 365 13.13 26.67 -9.97
C LEU A 365 13.21 27.02 -8.48
N ASN A 366 13.35 28.31 -8.14
CA ASN A 366 13.37 28.79 -6.76
C ASN A 366 12.03 28.58 -6.04
N SER A 367 10.93 28.46 -6.80
CA SER A 367 9.59 28.13 -6.30
C SER A 367 9.36 26.63 -6.13
N THR A 368 10.42 25.80 -6.14
CA THR A 368 10.34 24.33 -6.04
C THR A 368 9.51 23.68 -7.16
N ILE A 369 9.60 24.21 -8.39
CA ILE A 369 8.97 23.64 -9.59
C ILE A 369 10.05 23.21 -10.57
N SER A 370 10.02 21.94 -11.00
CA SER A 370 10.96 21.42 -12.00
C SER A 370 10.70 22.06 -13.37
N VAL A 371 11.75 22.28 -14.16
CA VAL A 371 11.64 22.86 -15.50
C VAL A 371 12.08 21.85 -16.55
N VAL A 372 11.23 21.62 -17.54
CA VAL A 372 11.53 20.82 -18.73
C VAL A 372 11.35 21.69 -19.96
N THR A 373 12.36 21.76 -20.83
CA THR A 373 12.32 22.67 -21.97
C THR A 373 12.90 22.08 -23.26
N CYS A 374 12.21 22.32 -24.39
CA CYS A 374 12.79 22.12 -25.73
C CYS A 374 13.42 23.40 -26.29
N ASN A 375 13.32 24.51 -25.56
CA ASN A 375 13.81 25.82 -25.96
C ASN A 375 15.33 25.88 -25.85
N LYS A 376 15.99 26.03 -27.00
CA LYS A 376 17.46 26.05 -27.08
C LYS A 376 18.06 27.34 -26.50
N ILE A 377 17.32 28.44 -26.57
CA ILE A 377 17.84 29.79 -26.34
C ILE A 377 18.37 29.92 -24.91
N GLY A 378 17.67 29.34 -23.92
CA GLY A 378 18.06 29.44 -22.51
C GLY A 378 19.33 28.67 -22.17
N ASN A 379 19.65 27.62 -22.93
CA ASN A 379 20.84 26.79 -22.72
C ASN A 379 22.03 27.23 -23.59
N SER A 380 21.79 28.07 -24.61
CA SER A 380 22.82 28.74 -25.40
C SER A 380 23.14 30.15 -24.90
N GLY A 381 22.64 30.52 -23.71
CA GLY A 381 22.91 31.80 -23.06
C GLY A 381 24.31 31.88 -22.43
N SER A 382 24.50 32.83 -21.51
CA SER A 382 25.78 32.95 -20.79
C SER A 382 26.00 31.77 -19.84
N TYR A 383 27.27 31.45 -19.56
CA TYR A 383 27.61 30.42 -18.59
C TYR A 383 27.08 30.76 -17.19
N GLU A 384 27.05 32.04 -16.82
CA GLU A 384 26.51 32.52 -15.55
C GLU A 384 25.02 32.18 -15.41
N GLN A 385 24.23 32.42 -16.45
CA GLN A 385 22.81 32.08 -16.48
C GLN A 385 22.58 30.56 -16.38
N TYR A 386 23.32 29.77 -17.16
CA TYR A 386 23.25 28.32 -17.10
C TYR A 386 23.59 27.79 -15.71
N LYS A 387 24.64 28.33 -15.09
CA LYS A 387 25.06 27.98 -13.74
C LYS A 387 23.99 28.34 -12.71
N ALA A 388 23.38 29.52 -12.81
CA ALA A 388 22.29 29.94 -11.92
C ALA A 388 21.12 28.95 -11.94
N PHE A 389 20.68 28.48 -13.12
CA PHE A 389 19.62 27.47 -13.22
C PHE A 389 20.01 26.14 -12.58
N ARG A 390 21.25 25.68 -12.78
CA ARG A 390 21.74 24.43 -12.18
C ARG A 390 21.86 24.52 -10.66
N ASP A 391 22.36 25.64 -10.16
CA ASP A 391 22.54 25.88 -8.73
C ASP A 391 21.16 26.01 -8.04
N ALA A 392 20.21 26.74 -8.64
CA ALA A 392 18.83 26.85 -8.16
C ALA A 392 18.14 25.47 -8.10
N ALA A 393 18.22 24.70 -9.17
CA ALA A 393 17.65 23.35 -9.23
C ALA A 393 18.20 22.45 -8.10
N ARG A 394 19.53 22.45 -7.92
CA ARG A 394 20.20 21.67 -6.88
C ARG A 394 19.85 22.14 -5.47
N GLN A 395 19.80 23.45 -5.24
CA GLN A 395 19.51 24.03 -3.93
C GLN A 395 18.08 23.73 -3.46
N HIS A 396 17.12 23.73 -4.40
CA HIS A 396 15.71 23.56 -4.12
C HIS A 396 15.20 22.12 -4.32
N GLY A 397 16.08 21.18 -4.68
CA GLY A 397 15.73 19.77 -4.84
C GLY A 397 14.79 19.51 -6.01
N VAL A 398 14.90 20.31 -7.08
CA VAL A 398 14.09 20.20 -8.30
C VAL A 398 14.98 19.96 -9.51
N ASP A 399 14.37 19.54 -10.61
CA ASP A 399 15.11 19.18 -11.81
C ASP A 399 15.05 20.27 -12.89
N PHE A 400 16.17 20.42 -13.60
CA PHE A 400 16.25 21.20 -14.82
C PHE A 400 16.68 20.30 -15.98
N PHE A 401 15.74 19.96 -16.85
CA PHE A 401 15.96 19.11 -18.03
C PHE A 401 15.79 19.91 -19.32
N TYR A 402 16.75 19.75 -20.23
CA TYR A 402 16.71 20.37 -21.54
C TYR A 402 17.15 19.39 -22.61
N GLU A 403 16.31 19.17 -23.63
CA GLU A 403 16.69 18.46 -24.85
C GLU A 403 15.80 18.88 -26.02
N THR A 404 16.33 18.81 -27.24
CA THR A 404 15.54 19.03 -28.46
C THR A 404 14.51 17.92 -28.72
N ASN A 405 14.65 16.80 -28.02
CA ASN A 405 13.81 15.61 -28.15
C ASN A 405 12.67 15.56 -27.11
N VAL A 406 12.43 16.64 -26.34
CA VAL A 406 11.28 16.73 -25.42
C VAL A 406 9.96 16.50 -26.17
N GLY A 407 9.87 16.91 -27.45
CA GLY A 407 8.74 16.62 -28.35
C GLY A 407 8.59 15.16 -28.80
N ALA A 408 9.55 14.28 -28.45
CA ALA A 408 9.48 12.84 -28.66
C ALA A 408 9.24 12.06 -27.34
N GLY A 409 9.05 12.76 -26.21
CA GLY A 409 8.67 12.18 -24.92
C GLY A 409 9.82 11.55 -24.12
N LEU A 410 10.99 11.32 -24.73
CA LEU A 410 12.14 10.63 -24.11
C LEU A 410 12.68 11.29 -22.81
N PRO A 411 12.89 12.62 -22.75
CA PRO A 411 13.37 13.27 -21.53
C PRO A 411 12.31 13.28 -20.42
N ILE A 412 11.04 13.52 -20.75
CA ILE A 412 9.93 13.50 -19.80
C ILE A 412 9.76 12.11 -19.21
N ILE A 413 9.77 11.05 -20.04
CA ILE A 413 9.69 9.67 -19.57
C ILE A 413 10.86 9.32 -18.64
N ARG A 414 12.07 9.81 -18.93
CA ARG A 414 13.24 9.61 -18.06
C ARG A 414 13.08 10.32 -16.71
N THR A 415 12.65 11.57 -16.71
CA THR A 415 12.33 12.34 -15.50
C THR A 415 11.23 11.68 -14.67
N LEU A 416 10.18 11.17 -15.33
CA LEU A 416 9.10 10.42 -14.69
C LEU A 416 9.63 9.13 -14.05
N ARG A 417 10.59 8.44 -14.66
CA ARG A 417 11.14 7.21 -14.11
C ARG A 417 12.06 7.43 -12.90
N ASP A 418 12.75 8.56 -12.85
CA ASP A 418 13.79 8.85 -11.86
C ASP A 418 13.27 9.67 -10.65
N LEU A 419 12.04 10.21 -10.69
CA LEU A 419 11.34 10.92 -9.60
C LEU A 419 10.50 9.99 -8.71
#